data_AF-A0A7H1JDM8-F1
#
_entry.id   AF-A0A7H1JDM8-F1
#
_cell.length_a   1.000
_cell.length_b   1.000
_cell.length_c   1.000
_cell.angle_alpha   90.00
_cell.angle_beta   90.00
_cell.angle_gamma   90.00
#
_symmetry.space_group_name_H-M   'P 1'
#
loop_
_entity.id
_entity.type
_entity.pdbx_description
1 polymer ?
#
loop_
_entity_poly.entity_id
_entity_poly.type
_entity_poly.pdbx_seq_one_letter_code
_entity_poly.pdbx_strand_id
1 'polypeptide(L)' 'GYVDLPQDEDKMAAWVAANGPLAVAVDANSFLSYVSGVLTNCQSYQLNHGVLLVGYDDSSNPPYWIIKN' A
#
# COMPACT_ATOMS: atom_id res chain seq x y z
N GLY A 1 -15.82 11.47 -11.06
CA GLY A 1 -15.27 12.24 -9.92
C GLY A 1 -14.26 11.36 -9.21
N TYR A 2 -13.44 11.96 -8.34
CA TYR A 2 -12.51 11.23 -7.47
C TYR A 2 -12.74 11.68 -6.02
N VAL A 3 -12.27 10.89 -5.07
CA VAL A 3 -12.26 11.22 -3.64
C VAL A 3 -10.86 10.99 -3.12
N ASP A 4 -10.39 11.91 -2.29
CA ASP A 4 -9.15 11.72 -1.53
C ASP A 4 -9.49 11.10 -0.19
N LEU A 5 -8.68 10.14 0.24
CA LEU A 5 -8.82 9.53 1.56
C LEU A 5 -7.91 10.23 2.58
N PRO A 6 -8.30 10.21 3.87
CA PRO A 6 -7.40 10.63 4.94
C PRO A 6 -6.11 9.80 4.96
N GLN A 7 -5.04 10.39 5.51
CA GLN A 7 -3.76 9.70 5.74
C GLN A 7 -3.86 8.77 6.95
N ASP A 8 -4.65 7.70 6.81
CA ASP A 8 -5.01 6.76 7.86
C ASP A 8 -5.20 5.36 7.25
N GLU A 9 -4.30 4.44 7.59
CA GLU A 9 -4.25 3.09 7.02
C GLU A 9 -5.52 2.28 7.32
N ASP A 10 -6.17 2.46 8.47
CA ASP A 10 -7.41 1.76 8.83
C ASP A 10 -8.57 2.24 7.95
N LYS A 11 -8.64 3.54 7.67
CA LYS A 11 -9.64 4.10 6.76
C LYS A 11 -9.38 3.68 5.32
N MET A 12 -8.12 3.58 4.91
CA MET A 12 -7.75 3.05 3.60
C MET A 12 -8.15 1.57 3.47
N ALA A 13 -7.90 0.76 4.50
CA ALA A 13 -8.28 -0.65 4.55
C ALA A 13 -9.80 -0.81 4.40
N ALA A 14 -10.57 -0.08 5.22
CA ALA A 14 -12.02 -0.08 5.17
C ALA A 14 -12.56 0.36 3.80
N TRP A 15 -11.92 1.35 3.17
CA TRP A 15 -12.31 1.80 1.83
C TRP A 15 -12.03 0.73 0.78
N VAL A 16 -10.85 0.10 0.82
CA VAL A 16 -10.43 -0.94 -0.14
C VAL A 16 -11.34 -2.16 -0.05
N ALA A 17 -11.68 -2.58 1.17
CA ALA A 17 -12.63 -3.67 1.40
C ALA A 17 -14.03 -3.37 0.87
N ALA A 18 -14.50 -2.13 0.97
CA ALA A 18 -15.85 -1.74 0.59
C ALA A 18 -16.00 -1.31 -0.88
N ASN A 19 -14.96 -0.73 -1.49
CA ASN A 19 -15.05 -0.05 -2.80
C ASN A 19 -14.06 -0.59 -3.84
N GLY A 20 -13.09 -1.41 -3.45
CA GLY A 20 -12.11 -2.01 -4.35
C GLY A 20 -10.76 -1.27 -4.38
N PRO A 21 -9.97 -1.40 -5.46
CA PRO A 21 -8.59 -0.92 -5.50
C PRO A 21 -8.43 0.60 -5.35
N LEU A 22 -7.40 1.02 -4.61
CA LEU A 22 -7.10 2.42 -4.27
C LEU A 22 -5.77 2.85 -4.90
N ALA A 23 -5.76 3.97 -5.62
CA ALA A 23 -4.53 4.57 -6.11
C ALA A 23 -3.75 5.23 -4.96
N VAL A 24 -2.46 4.92 -4.82
CA VAL A 24 -1.59 5.44 -3.75
C VAL A 24 -0.21 5.82 -4.29
N ALA A 25 0.47 6.73 -3.58
CA ALA A 25 1.87 7.06 -3.84
C ALA A 25 2.77 6.47 -2.75
N VAL A 26 3.95 5.99 -3.14
CA VAL A 26 4.94 5.37 -2.25
C VAL A 26 6.36 5.87 -2.54
N ASP A 27 7.28 5.61 -1.61
CA ASP A 27 8.72 5.64 -1.86
C ASP A 27 9.16 4.24 -2.33
N ALA A 28 9.44 4.11 -3.63
CA ALA A 28 9.77 2.83 -4.26
C ALA A 28 11.27 2.54 -4.30
N ASN A 29 12.13 3.29 -3.60
CA ASN A 29 13.59 3.05 -3.65
C ASN A 29 13.95 1.63 -3.19
N SER A 30 13.22 1.07 -2.22
CA SER A 30 13.42 -0.30 -1.74
C SER A 30 12.83 -1.38 -2.66
N PHE A 31 12.03 -1.01 -3.67
CA PHE A 31 11.38 -1.98 -4.56
C PHE A 31 12.37 -2.57 -5.57
N LEU A 32 13.46 -1.85 -5.88
CA LEU A 32 14.48 -2.29 -6.83
C LEU A 32 15.15 -3.62 -6.43
N SER A 33 15.28 -3.87 -5.12
CA SER A 33 15.86 -5.10 -4.57
C SER A 33 14.81 -6.10 -4.09
N TYR A 34 13.51 -5.78 -4.19
CA TYR A 34 12.45 -6.66 -3.75
C TYR A 34 12.31 -7.84 -4.71
N VAL A 35 12.20 -9.05 -4.15
CA VAL A 35 12.03 -10.30 -4.92
C VAL A 35 10.74 -11.01 -4.54
N SER A 36 10.52 -11.19 -3.23
CA SER A 36 9.35 -11.91 -2.70
C SER A 36 9.19 -11.68 -1.20
N GLY A 37 8.00 -11.98 -0.67
CA GLY A 37 7.70 -11.93 0.77
C GLY A 37 7.05 -10.63 1.20
N VAL A 38 7.05 -10.35 2.50
CA VAL A 38 6.56 -9.07 3.04
C VAL A 38 7.74 -8.14 3.27
N LEU A 39 7.72 -6.96 2.64
CA LEU A 39 8.75 -5.94 2.84
C LEU A 39 8.51 -5.21 4.16
N THR A 40 9.41 -5.41 5.14
CA THR A 40 9.28 -4.81 6.49
C THR A 40 10.18 -3.60 6.71
N ASN A 41 11.27 -3.46 5.94
CA ASN A 41 12.21 -2.33 6.01
C ASN A 41 12.15 -1.53 4.71
N CYS A 42 11.00 -0.88 4.46
CA CYS A 42 10.84 0.04 3.35
C CYS A 42 11.49 1.40 3.68
N GLN A 43 12.22 1.98 2.74
CA GLN A 43 12.56 3.40 2.80
C GLN A 43 11.28 4.22 2.64
N SER A 44 11.12 5.24 3.48
CA SER A 44 9.88 6.03 3.58
C SER A 44 10.20 7.52 3.73
N TYR A 45 11.00 8.08 2.81
CA TYR A 45 11.45 9.47 2.88
C TYR A 45 10.70 10.39 1.93
N GLN A 46 10.58 10.00 0.66
CA GLN A 46 9.96 10.84 -0.36
C GLN A 46 9.13 10.00 -1.32
N LEU A 47 7.87 10.39 -1.47
CA LEU A 47 6.99 9.81 -2.49
C LEU A 47 7.58 10.05 -3.88
N ASN A 48 7.83 8.98 -4.61
CA ASN A 48 8.45 9.02 -5.94
C ASN A 48 7.78 8.11 -6.97
N HIS A 49 6.78 7.31 -6.56
CA HIS A 49 6.14 6.32 -7.42
C HIS A 49 4.65 6.16 -7.13
N GLY A 50 3.85 5.91 -8.16
CA GLY A 50 2.41 5.67 -8.06
C GLY A 50 2.08 4.20 -8.29
N VAL A 51 1.30 3.61 -7.40
CA VAL A 51 0.91 2.19 -7.42
C VAL A 51 -0.56 2.00 -7.09
N LEU A 52 -1.06 0.77 -7.21
CA LEU A 52 -2.44 0.44 -6.89
C LEU A 52 -2.50 -0.54 -5.71
N LEU A 53 -3.12 -0.12 -4.63
CA LEU A 53 -3.39 -0.97 -3.46
C LEU A 53 -4.64 -1.82 -3.76
N VAL A 54 -4.49 -3.14 -3.78
CA VAL A 54 -5.55 -4.08 -4.23
C VAL A 54 -6.13 -4.95 -3.12
N GLY A 55 -5.49 -4.96 -1.95
CA GLY A 55 -5.96 -5.70 -0.78
C GLY A 55 -4.98 -5.60 0.39
N TYR A 56 -5.33 -6.24 1.49
CA TYR A 56 -4.52 -6.36 2.70
C TYR A 56 -4.83 -7.67 3.41
N ASP A 57 -3.93 -8.06 4.31
CA ASP A 57 -4.12 -9.15 5.25
C ASP A 57 -3.71 -8.65 6.64
N ASP A 58 -4.70 -8.45 7.51
CA ASP A 58 -4.54 -8.04 8.90
C ASP A 58 -4.42 -9.23 9.86
N SER A 59 -4.64 -10.45 9.36
CA SER A 59 -4.56 -11.69 10.12
C SER A 59 -3.15 -12.31 10.13
N SER A 60 -2.28 -11.86 9.21
CA SER A 60 -0.89 -12.31 9.14
C SER A 60 0.02 -11.62 10.17
N ASN A 61 1.20 -12.20 10.38
CA ASN A 61 2.22 -11.61 11.24
C ASN A 61 3.57 -11.54 10.50
N PRO A 62 4.00 -10.35 10.03
CA PRO A 62 3.33 -9.05 10.17
C PRO A 62 2.11 -8.90 9.24
N PRO A 63 1.16 -8.00 9.56
CA PRO A 63 0.11 -7.58 8.62
C PRO A 63 0.72 -6.89 7.39
N TYR A 64 0.11 -7.01 6.22
CA TYR A 64 0.66 -6.45 4.98
C TYR A 64 -0.39 -5.96 3.98
N TRP A 65 0.06 -5.02 3.14
CA TRP A 65 -0.65 -4.57 1.94
C TRP A 65 -0.27 -5.40 0.71
N ILE A 66 -1.23 -5.60 -0.18
CA ILE A 66 -1.01 -6.20 -1.50
C ILE A 66 -1.05 -5.06 -2.52
N ILE A 67 0.09 -4.82 -3.17
CA ILE A 67 0.28 -3.73 -4.13
C ILE A 67 0.44 -4.32 -5.53
N LYS A 68 -0.32 -3.78 -6.48
CA LYS A 68 -0.10 -3.96 -7.92
C LYS A 68 0.78 -2.82 -8.43
N ASN A 69 1.94 -3.19 -8.96
CA ASN A 69 2.90 -2.33 -9.63
C ASN A 69 2.94 -2.67 -11.13
#